data_AF-A0A5C7ULC9-F1
#
_entry.id   AF-A0A5C7ULC9-F1
#
_cell.length_a   1.000
_cell.length_b   1.000
_cell.length_c   1.000
_cell.angle_alpha   90.00
_cell.angle_beta   90.00
_cell.angle_gamma   90.00
#
_symmetry.space_group_name_H-M   'P 1'
#
loop_
_entity.id
_entity.type
_entity.pdbx_description
1 polymer ?
#
loop_
_entity_poly.entity_id
_entity_poly.type
_entity_poly.pdbx_seq_one_letter_code
_entity_poly.pdbx_strand_id
1 'polypeptide(L)'
;MTTLTIKDVPEPLAQQLRQRAARNHRSLQGELMSIIEQAVQQGDQPGAGLIGTRTLGGGTIVGMSAQGPIVRRGYKTIEQIYDELRAKYPEPIENQCDSVQLIREDRDSR
;
A
#
# COMPACT_ATOMS: atom_id res chain seq x y z
N MET A 1 3.60 11.31 31.14
CA MET A 1 3.91 12.52 30.33
C MET A 1 5.12 12.20 29.49
N THR A 2 4.93 12.04 28.17
CA THR A 2 6.04 11.75 27.25
C THR A 2 6.34 13.02 26.46
N THR A 3 7.57 13.51 26.54
CA THR A 3 7.99 14.74 25.85
C THR A 3 8.88 14.37 24.66
N LEU A 4 8.51 14.84 23.46
CA LEU A 4 9.33 14.68 22.26
C LEU A 4 10.04 16.00 21.97
N THR A 5 11.36 15.95 21.82
CA THR A 5 12.18 17.11 21.45
C THR A 5 12.83 16.82 20.11
N ILE A 6 12.61 17.69 19.13
CA ILE A 6 13.24 17.63 17.81
C ILE A 6 14.35 18.68 17.77
N LYS A 7 15.58 18.26 17.51
CA LYS A 7 16.74 19.15 17.33
C LYS A 7 16.94 19.45 15.84
N ASP A 8 17.52 20.62 15.55
CA ASP A 8 17.91 21.03 14.20
C ASP A 8 16.76 21.13 13.18
N VAL A 9 15.62 21.70 13.60
CA VAL A 9 14.52 21.99 12.67
C VAL A 9 14.91 23.17 11.76
N PRO A 10 14.90 23.01 10.43
CA PRO A 10 15.16 24.11 9.51
C PRO A 10 14.14 25.25 9.70
N GLU A 11 14.62 26.48 9.79
CA GLU A 11 13.78 27.69 9.90
C GLU A 11 12.60 27.75 8.89
N PRO A 12 12.79 27.43 7.58
CA PRO A 12 11.67 27.44 6.64
C PRO A 12 10.57 26.41 6.98
N LEU A 13 10.94 25.25 7.52
CA LEU A 13 9.96 24.25 7.95
C LEU A 13 9.22 24.70 9.21
N ALA A 14 9.94 25.30 10.16
CA ALA A 14 9.33 25.86 11.37
C ALA A 14 8.34 27.00 11.03
N GLN A 15 8.63 27.81 10.01
CA GLN A 15 7.72 28.87 9.55
C GLN A 15 6.46 28.31 8.88
N GLN A 16 6.60 27.30 8.02
CA GLN A 16 5.45 26.62 7.40
C GLN A 16 4.55 25.97 8.45
N LEU A 17 5.12 25.30 9.45
CA LEU A 17 4.37 24.72 10.57
C LEU A 17 3.62 25.78 11.38
N ARG A 18 4.25 26.91 11.69
CA ARG A 18 3.60 28.05 12.36
C ARG A 18 2.44 28.62 11.54
N GLN A 19 2.63 28.79 10.24
CA GLN A 19 1.57 29.31 9.37
C GLN A 19 0.39 28.33 9.27
N ARG A 20 0.68 27.04 9.19
CA ARG A 20 -0.35 25.98 9.19
C ARG A 20 -1.11 25.95 10.51
N ALA A 21 -0.41 26.02 11.64
CA ALA A 21 -1.02 26.09 12.97
C ALA A 21 -1.93 27.31 13.12
N ALA A 22 -1.51 28.49 12.64
CA ALA A 22 -2.33 29.71 12.64
C ALA A 22 -3.61 29.56 11.79
N ARG A 23 -3.51 28.92 10.61
CA ARG A 23 -4.68 28.62 9.76
C ARG A 23 -5.66 27.64 10.43
N ASN A 24 -5.14 26.65 11.14
CA ASN A 24 -5.94 25.66 11.84
C ASN A 24 -6.39 26.12 13.23
N HIS A 25 -6.06 27.35 13.63
CA HIS A 25 -6.32 27.92 14.96
C HIS A 25 -5.81 27.02 16.11
N ARG A 26 -4.65 26.38 15.92
CA ARG A 26 -4.03 25.46 16.88
C ARG A 26 -2.68 25.98 17.36
N SER A 27 -2.26 25.54 18.54
CA SER A 27 -0.88 25.74 18.99
C SER A 27 0.09 24.93 18.12
N LEU A 28 1.35 25.36 18.03
CA LEU A 28 2.37 24.64 17.26
C LEU A 28 2.52 23.19 17.71
N GLN A 29 2.48 22.95 19.02
CA GLN A 29 2.52 21.61 19.60
C GLN A 29 1.28 20.78 19.23
N GLY A 30 0.08 21.40 19.25
CA GLY A 30 -1.15 20.73 18.84
C GLY A 30 -1.17 20.36 17.35
N GLU A 31 -0.61 21.23 16.49
CA GLU A 31 -0.48 20.94 15.07
C GLU A 31 0.52 19.80 14.81
N LEU A 32 1.65 19.78 15.53
CA LEU A 32 2.59 18.66 15.48
C LEU A 32 1.94 17.35 15.92
N MET A 33 1.19 17.35 17.01
CA MET A 33 0.45 16.15 17.44
C MET A 33 -0.54 15.70 16.36
N SER A 34 -1.30 16.62 15.76
CA SER A 34 -2.24 16.29 14.69
C SER A 34 -1.55 15.70 13.45
N ILE A 35 -0.37 16.20 13.08
CA ILE A 35 0.42 15.66 11.97
C ILE A 35 0.95 14.26 12.30
N ILE A 36 1.43 14.05 13.52
CA ILE A 36 1.93 12.73 13.97
C ILE A 36 0.78 11.73 13.99
N GLU A 37 -0.39 12.10 14.54
CA GLU A 37 -1.59 11.25 14.54
C GLU A 37 -2.03 10.90 13.12
N GLN A 38 -2.05 11.87 12.20
CA GLN A 38 -2.35 11.64 10.80
C GLN A 38 -1.31 10.71 10.15
N ALA A 39 -0.02 10.90 10.42
CA ALA A 39 1.05 10.07 9.85
C ALA A 39 1.00 8.63 10.39
N VAL A 40 0.65 8.44 11.67
CA VAL A 40 0.46 7.10 12.26
C VAL A 40 -0.78 6.42 11.66
N GLN A 41 -1.90 7.15 11.54
CA GLN A 41 -3.11 6.63 10.89
C GLN A 41 -2.89 6.34 9.39
N GLN A 42 -2.09 7.15 8.70
CA GLN A 42 -1.72 6.92 7.30
C GLN A 42 -0.68 5.81 7.14
N GLY A 43 0.22 5.63 8.10
CA GLY A 43 1.16 4.51 8.14
C GLY A 43 0.45 3.16 8.34
N ASP A 44 -0.69 3.17 9.04
CA ASP A 44 -1.60 2.02 9.20
C ASP A 44 -2.59 1.87 8.03
N GLN A 45 -2.66 2.86 7.14
CA GLN A 45 -3.40 2.83 5.87
C GLN A 45 -2.40 2.74 4.71
N PRO A 46 -1.92 1.54 4.35
CA PRO A 46 -1.05 1.37 3.19
C PRO A 46 -1.81 1.70 1.90
N GLY A 47 -1.71 2.98 1.49
CA GLY A 47 -2.37 3.41 0.26
C GLY A 47 -2.55 4.91 0.04
N ALA A 48 -1.92 5.80 0.81
CA ALA A 48 -2.01 7.25 0.59
C ALA A 48 -0.66 7.88 0.25
N GLY A 49 0.04 7.31 -0.74
CA GLY A 49 1.12 8.00 -1.45
C GLY A 49 0.64 8.44 -2.83
N LEU A 50 0.53 9.75 -3.08
CA LEU A 50 0.64 10.34 -4.42
C LEU A 50 2.00 9.88 -4.98
N ILE A 51 2.19 9.27 -6.15
CA ILE A 51 1.65 9.51 -7.49
C ILE A 51 1.50 8.14 -8.17
N GLY A 52 0.27 7.81 -8.55
CA GLY A 52 -0.03 6.74 -9.49
C GLY A 52 -1.43 7.02 -10.00
N THR A 53 -1.64 7.00 -11.30
CA THR A 53 -2.97 7.14 -11.90
C THR A 53 -3.85 6.01 -11.36
N ARG A 54 -4.66 6.33 -10.35
CA ARG A 54 -5.59 5.38 -9.73
C ARG A 54 -6.64 5.04 -10.78
N THR A 55 -6.67 3.78 -11.22
CA THR A 55 -7.73 3.31 -12.12
C THR A 55 -9.07 3.32 -11.38
N LEU A 56 -10.18 3.44 -12.11
CA LEU A 56 -11.55 3.42 -11.55
C LEU A 56 -11.86 2.16 -10.71
N GLY A 57 -10.99 1.15 -10.73
CA GLY A 57 -11.03 -0.05 -9.91
C GLY A 57 -10.12 -0.06 -8.67
N GLY A 58 -9.57 1.08 -8.23
CA GLY A 58 -8.89 1.21 -6.93
C GLY A 58 -7.46 0.65 -6.84
N GLY A 59 -6.82 0.33 -7.96
CA GLY A 59 -5.44 -0.14 -7.98
C GLY A 59 -4.45 0.89 -8.51
N THR A 60 -3.20 0.79 -8.08
CA THR A 60 -2.07 1.64 -8.51
C THR A 60 -1.39 1.02 -9.73
N ILE A 61 -1.19 1.78 -10.81
CA ILE A 61 -0.41 1.31 -11.96
C ILE A 61 1.07 1.28 -11.57
N VAL A 62 1.71 0.11 -11.68
CA VAL A 62 3.13 -0.12 -11.31
C VAL A 62 4.01 -0.32 -12.55
N GLY A 63 3.39 -0.51 -13.73
CA GLY A 63 4.12 -0.62 -14.99
C GLY A 63 3.18 -0.77 -16.18
N MET A 64 3.76 -0.93 -17.35
CA MET A 64 3.05 -1.17 -18.60
C MET A 64 3.61 -2.43 -19.24
N SER A 65 2.77 -3.44 -19.47
CA SER A 65 3.12 -4.62 -20.27
C SER A 65 2.63 -4.44 -21.70
N ALA A 66 3.06 -5.34 -22.61
CA ALA A 66 2.54 -5.40 -23.98
C ALA A 66 1.02 -5.64 -24.04
N GLN A 67 0.42 -6.16 -22.95
CA GLN A 67 -1.02 -6.41 -22.83
C GLN A 67 -1.78 -5.33 -22.04
N GLY A 68 -1.12 -4.28 -21.53
CA GLY A 68 -1.78 -3.17 -20.83
C GLY A 68 -1.13 -2.77 -19.50
N PRO A 69 -1.80 -1.91 -18.70
CA PRO A 69 -1.26 -1.42 -17.45
C PRO A 69 -1.21 -2.52 -16.38
N ILE A 70 -0.04 -2.70 -15.77
CA ILE A 70 0.16 -3.60 -14.64
C ILE A 70 -0.34 -2.88 -13.39
N VAL A 71 -1.46 -3.35 -12.82
CA VAL A 71 -2.11 -2.71 -11.68
C VAL A 71 -1.87 -3.52 -10.41
N ARG A 72 -1.26 -2.90 -9.40
CA ARG A 72 -1.18 -3.44 -8.04
C ARG A 72 -2.41 -3.01 -7.25
N ARG A 73 -3.28 -3.97 -6.92
CA ARG A 73 -4.41 -3.79 -6.02
C ARG A 73 -3.99 -4.18 -4.59
N GLY A 74 -3.43 -3.21 -3.87
CA GLY A 74 -3.13 -3.33 -2.45
C GLY A 74 -2.12 -4.43 -2.09
N TYR A 75 -2.25 -4.91 -0.86
CA TYR A 75 -1.51 -6.01 -0.22
C TYR A 75 -2.58 -6.94 0.36
N LYS A 76 -2.36 -8.25 0.28
CA LYS A 76 -3.20 -9.25 0.95
C LYS A 76 -2.28 -10.06 1.85
N THR A 77 -2.74 -10.39 3.05
CA THR A 77 -2.02 -11.31 3.93
C THR A 77 -2.15 -12.73 3.40
N ILE A 78 -1.25 -13.62 3.81
CA ILE A 78 -1.29 -15.04 3.42
C ILE A 78 -2.63 -15.66 3.84
N GLU A 79 -3.11 -15.33 5.04
CA GLU A 79 -4.39 -15.79 5.58
C GLU A 79 -5.57 -15.31 4.74
N GLN A 80 -5.59 -14.03 4.36
CA GLN A 80 -6.65 -13.47 3.52
C GLN A 80 -6.67 -14.10 2.12
N ILE A 81 -5.48 -14.39 1.57
CA ILE A 81 -5.37 -15.13 0.30
C ILE A 81 -5.94 -16.54 0.47
N TYR A 82 -5.63 -17.21 1.57
CA TYR A 82 -6.12 -18.55 1.87
C TYR A 82 -7.64 -18.59 1.99
N ASP A 83 -8.24 -17.68 2.76
CA ASP A 83 -9.69 -17.61 2.94
C ASP A 83 -10.42 -17.31 1.63
N GLU A 84 -9.88 -16.40 0.82
CA GLU A 84 -10.44 -16.10 -0.50
C GLU A 84 -10.36 -17.29 -1.46
N LEU A 85 -9.22 -17.99 -1.48
CA LEU A 85 -9.06 -19.20 -2.29
C LEU A 85 -10.02 -20.31 -1.84
N ARG A 86 -10.17 -20.49 -0.52
CA ARG A 86 -11.09 -21.47 0.05
C ARG A 86 -12.56 -21.12 -0.24
N ALA A 87 -12.91 -19.84 -0.22
CA ALA A 87 -14.25 -19.38 -0.57
C ALA A 87 -14.55 -19.56 -2.08
N LYS A 88 -13.55 -19.31 -2.93
CA LYS A 88 -13.70 -19.39 -4.38
C LYS A 88 -13.65 -20.82 -4.91
N TYR A 89 -12.83 -21.67 -4.29
CA TYR A 89 -12.65 -23.08 -4.64
C TYR A 89 -12.87 -23.92 -3.38
N PRO A 90 -14.14 -24.15 -3.00
CA PRO A 90 -14.46 -24.90 -1.78
C PRO A 90 -14.06 -26.37 -1.87
N GLU A 91 -14.01 -26.91 -3.09
CA GLU A 91 -13.57 -28.28 -3.36
C GLU A 91 -12.19 -28.29 -4.03
N PRO A 92 -11.32 -29.25 -3.67
CA PRO A 92 -10.04 -29.45 -4.35
C PRO A 92 -10.25 -29.69 -5.84
N ILE A 93 -9.47 -29.00 -6.69
CA ILE A 93 -9.55 -29.20 -8.14
C ILE A 93 -8.69 -30.41 -8.49
N GLU A 94 -9.34 -31.56 -8.75
CA GLU A 94 -8.66 -32.83 -8.99
C GLU A 94 -8.21 -33.01 -10.45
N ASN A 95 -8.90 -32.38 -11.41
CA ASN A 95 -8.65 -32.55 -12.85
C ASN A 95 -7.71 -31.49 -13.43
N GLN A 96 -6.62 -31.17 -12.74
CA GLN A 96 -5.63 -30.21 -13.23
C GLN A 96 -4.45 -30.94 -13.88
N CYS A 97 -3.87 -30.35 -14.93
CA CYS A 97 -2.62 -30.86 -15.49
C CYS A 97 -1.55 -30.88 -14.39
N ASP A 98 -0.94 -32.06 -14.19
CA ASP A 98 0.20 -32.16 -13.29
C ASP A 98 1.38 -31.38 -13.88
N SER A 99 1.92 -30.46 -13.09
CA SER A 99 3.13 -29.70 -13.40
C SER A 99 4.25 -30.60 -13.95
N VAL A 100 4.38 -31.82 -13.41
CA VAL A 100 5.39 -32.79 -13.85
C VAL A 100 5.14 -33.27 -15.27
N GLN A 101 3.87 -33.51 -15.64
CA GLN A 101 3.50 -33.94 -16.99
C GLN A 101 3.76 -32.84 -18.00
N LEU A 102 3.41 -31.58 -17.68
CA LEU A 102 3.68 -30.42 -18.55
C LEU A 102 5.18 -30.27 -18.84
N ILE A 103 6.04 -30.45 -17.83
CA ILE A 103 7.49 -30.36 -17.99
C ILE A 103 8.03 -31.51 -18.86
N ARG A 104 7.49 -32.73 -18.69
CA ARG A 104 7.89 -33.87 -19.51
C ARG A 104 7.50 -33.67 -20.97
N GLU A 105 6.26 -33.26 -21.23
CA GLU A 105 5.76 -32.96 -22.57
C GLU A 105 6.60 -31.88 -23.26
N ASP A 106 6.89 -30.75 -22.60
CA ASP A 106 7.71 -29.67 -23.21
C ASP A 106 9.14 -30.12 -23.52
N ARG A 107 9.73 -30.95 -22.65
CA ARG A 107 11.07 -31.49 -22.88
C ARG A 107 11.09 -32.48 -24.04
N ASP A 108 10.10 -33.37 -24.10
CA ASP A 108 10.04 -34.44 -25.09
C ASP A 108 9.62 -33.90 -26.48
N SER A 109 9.13 -32.66 -26.55
CA SER A 109 8.76 -31.94 -27.78
C SER A 109 9.92 -31.15 -28.44
N ARG A 110 11.10 -31.09 -27.82
CA ARG A 110 12.29 -30.35 -28.30
C ARG A 110 13.27 -31.28 -29.01
#